data_AF-A0AAV5A013-F1
#
_entry.id   AF-A0AAV5A013-F1
#
_cell.length_a   1.000
_cell.length_b   1.000
_cell.length_c   1.000
_cell.angle_alpha   90.00
_cell.angle_beta   90.00
_cell.angle_gamma   90.00
#
_symmetry.space_group_name_H-M   'P 1'
#
loop_
_entity.id
_entity.type
_entity.pdbx_description
1 polymer ?
#
loop_
_entity_poly.entity_id
_entity_poly.type
_entity_poly.pdbx_seq_one_letter_code
_entity_poly.pdbx_strand_id
1 'polypeptide(L)'
;MPGAIIVPSSSAFKTSSLSSPTKPIFSPVESVTSCPWASSPFPTDPLATTPLTSPTKTTMSPAQQCPFASSSPSPIRPSISTTLNNSQSSSPRPLTPLLSPVKSVHHCLYSPSPDSPIGNADPHRFIPPTPGSSRAPCPALNALANHGYLPRSGKQITFQDIIYAMKEGFGLSPAFALFMAAGSFALMKRWFGHPFDLHETAIHGLIEHNASLVHDDADLSKEVYCRDENGLVSYAPINVDPVLLRRFMKIASPLHPGGELVYTTENVAEYRVEREKETKIPDFLHQEIARAEFSMIIQIFGKEEDNGSGNWCVDEKIVVDFFTKQRFPEGWRPQRVLHLMDAAHCTDDIRNNMESIRKIQHKKTEGQSDQECTHLL
;
A
#
# COMPACT_ATOMS: atom_id res chain seq x y z
N MET A 1 -12.78 45.21 -16.03
CA MET A 1 -12.14 45.37 -17.36
C MET A 1 -10.76 45.94 -17.13
N PRO A 2 -9.71 45.40 -17.78
CA PRO A 2 -8.59 44.79 -17.06
C PRO A 2 -7.28 45.59 -17.12
N GLY A 3 -6.44 45.41 -16.10
CA GLY A 3 -5.05 45.87 -16.03
C GLY A 3 -4.10 44.67 -16.01
N ALA A 4 -3.01 44.79 -16.77
CA ALA A 4 -2.28 43.71 -17.42
C ALA A 4 -1.37 42.85 -16.54
N ILE A 5 -1.20 41.62 -17.04
CA ILE A 5 -0.29 40.56 -16.61
C ILE A 5 1.15 40.95 -16.99
N ILE A 6 2.06 40.94 -16.01
CA ILE A 6 3.51 41.06 -16.23
C ILE A 6 4.11 39.66 -16.20
N VAL A 7 4.65 39.22 -17.35
CA VAL A 7 5.44 38.00 -17.52
C VAL A 7 6.93 38.40 -17.50
N PRO A 8 7.81 37.76 -16.73
CA PRO A 8 9.25 37.96 -16.89
C PRO A 8 9.79 37.17 -18.08
N SER A 9 10.59 37.87 -18.88
CA SER A 9 11.29 37.43 -20.07
C SER A 9 12.31 36.31 -19.81
N SER A 10 12.29 35.30 -20.67
CA SER A 10 13.26 34.22 -20.78
C SER A 10 14.58 34.72 -21.38
N SER A 11 15.68 34.64 -20.62
CA SER A 11 17.04 34.81 -21.13
C SER A 11 17.66 33.46 -21.51
N ALA A 12 18.21 33.44 -22.72
CA ALA A 12 18.75 32.28 -23.42
C ALA A 12 19.96 31.64 -22.71
N PHE A 13 19.90 30.32 -22.52
CA PHE A 13 21.06 29.52 -22.13
C PHE A 13 21.82 29.07 -23.40
N LYS A 14 23.09 29.45 -23.48
CA LYS A 14 24.05 28.99 -24.49
C LYS A 14 24.31 27.50 -24.30
N THR A 15 24.12 26.73 -25.36
CA THR A 15 24.57 25.33 -25.47
C THR A 15 26.07 25.29 -25.76
N SER A 16 26.88 24.90 -24.78
CA SER A 16 28.25 24.46 -25.01
C SER A 16 28.28 22.93 -24.98
N SER A 17 28.59 22.35 -26.13
CA SER A 17 28.87 20.93 -26.33
C SER A 17 30.09 20.52 -25.51
N LEU A 18 29.91 19.64 -24.52
CA LEU A 18 31.00 18.88 -23.92
C LEU A 18 30.80 17.39 -24.18
N SER A 19 31.87 16.81 -24.68
CA SER A 19 32.13 15.43 -25.05
C SER A 19 31.87 14.42 -23.93
N SER A 20 31.33 13.28 -24.32
CA SER A 20 31.15 12.06 -23.51
C SER A 20 32.45 11.57 -22.87
N PRO A 21 32.46 11.20 -21.58
CA PRO A 21 33.53 10.39 -21.02
C PRO A 21 33.27 8.89 -21.29
N THR A 22 34.32 8.24 -21.75
CA THR A 22 34.48 6.81 -22.00
C THR A 22 34.24 5.95 -20.74
N LYS A 23 33.52 4.83 -20.90
CA LYS A 23 33.33 3.79 -19.88
C LYS A 23 34.66 3.07 -19.60
N PRO A 24 35.01 2.75 -18.35
CA PRO A 24 36.01 1.73 -18.07
C PRO A 24 35.40 0.32 -18.18
N ILE A 25 36.18 -0.54 -18.82
CA ILE A 25 35.96 -1.98 -19.00
C ILE A 25 36.25 -2.68 -17.67
N PHE A 26 35.30 -3.46 -17.15
CA PHE A 26 35.53 -4.37 -16.02
C PHE A 26 35.73 -5.80 -16.54
N SER A 27 36.88 -6.38 -16.20
CA SER A 27 37.18 -7.80 -16.34
C SER A 27 36.69 -8.57 -15.09
N PRO A 28 36.32 -9.86 -15.22
CA PRO A 28 35.74 -10.62 -14.11
C PRO A 28 36.84 -11.08 -13.14
N VAL A 29 36.62 -10.89 -11.85
CA VAL A 29 37.45 -11.50 -10.80
C VAL A 29 36.71 -12.71 -10.24
N GLU A 30 37.47 -13.79 -10.16
CA GLU A 30 37.09 -15.15 -9.82
C GLU A 30 36.57 -15.32 -8.39
N SER A 31 35.74 -16.35 -8.27
CA SER A 31 35.33 -17.03 -7.06
C SER A 31 36.51 -17.43 -6.17
N VAL A 32 36.41 -17.12 -4.88
CA VAL A 32 37.18 -17.82 -3.85
C VAL A 32 36.25 -18.31 -2.74
N THR A 33 36.40 -19.60 -2.53
CA THR A 33 35.87 -20.55 -1.57
C THR A 33 36.00 -20.14 -0.09
N SER A 34 34.92 -20.39 0.66
CA SER A 34 34.82 -20.99 2.00
C SER A 34 35.93 -20.78 3.05
N CYS A 35 35.52 -20.41 4.27
CA CYS A 35 36.18 -20.93 5.48
C CYS A 35 35.18 -21.16 6.64
N PRO A 36 35.47 -22.13 7.55
CA PRO A 36 34.50 -22.77 8.43
C PRO A 36 34.72 -22.48 9.93
N TRP A 37 33.64 -22.31 10.69
CA TRP A 37 33.45 -22.58 12.13
C TRP A 37 32.03 -22.06 12.46
N ALA A 38 31.14 -22.71 13.20
CA ALA A 38 31.32 -23.52 14.39
C ALA A 38 30.25 -24.62 14.48
N SER A 39 30.67 -25.73 15.10
CA SER A 39 29.86 -26.89 15.42
C SER A 39 29.26 -26.76 16.82
N SER A 40 27.92 -26.79 16.91
CA SER A 40 27.07 -27.56 17.86
C SER A 40 27.19 -27.37 19.39
N PRO A 41 26.27 -27.92 20.24
CA PRO A 41 24.94 -28.50 19.99
C PRO A 41 23.80 -27.96 20.88
N PHE A 42 22.55 -28.07 20.40
CA PHE A 42 21.35 -28.13 21.25
C PHE A 42 21.02 -29.59 21.60
N PRO A 43 20.50 -29.88 22.80
CA PRO A 43 20.15 -31.25 23.21
C PRO A 43 18.87 -31.76 22.54
N THR A 44 18.88 -33.05 22.23
CA THR A 44 17.81 -33.86 21.66
C THR A 44 17.12 -34.67 22.76
N ASP A 45 15.83 -34.99 22.58
CA ASP A 45 15.22 -36.28 22.96
C ASP A 45 13.74 -36.40 22.46
N PRO A 46 13.16 -37.63 22.35
CA PRO A 46 12.86 -38.20 21.02
C PRO A 46 11.46 -38.85 20.85
N LEU A 47 11.29 -39.49 19.67
CA LEU A 47 10.28 -40.47 19.22
C LEU A 47 8.93 -39.98 18.66
N ALA A 48 8.77 -40.14 17.33
CA ALA A 48 7.86 -41.13 16.75
C ALA A 48 8.24 -41.42 15.27
N THR A 49 8.52 -42.69 14.99
CA THR A 49 8.96 -43.27 13.72
C THR A 49 7.76 -43.81 12.94
N THR A 50 7.71 -43.66 11.61
CA THR A 50 7.22 -44.65 10.62
C THR A 50 7.35 -44.11 9.17
N PRO A 51 7.41 -44.97 8.13
CA PRO A 51 8.48 -44.91 7.14
C PRO A 51 8.15 -44.34 5.75
N LEU A 52 9.25 -44.02 5.07
CA LEU A 52 9.42 -43.55 3.70
C LEU A 52 9.07 -44.63 2.65
N THR A 53 8.39 -44.23 1.58
CA THR A 53 8.45 -44.91 0.26
C THR A 53 8.52 -43.85 -0.84
N SER A 54 9.60 -43.91 -1.63
CA SER A 54 9.75 -43.32 -2.97
C SER A 54 9.99 -44.49 -3.95
N PRO A 55 9.70 -44.38 -5.26
CA PRO A 55 10.47 -43.56 -6.23
C PRO A 55 9.54 -42.80 -7.22
N THR A 56 9.94 -41.84 -8.04
CA THR A 56 10.85 -41.98 -9.21
C THR A 56 11.09 -40.60 -9.85
N LYS A 57 12.30 -40.40 -10.40
CA LYS A 57 12.73 -39.29 -11.27
C LYS A 57 11.91 -39.19 -12.56
N THR A 58 11.50 -37.97 -12.93
CA THR A 58 11.39 -37.54 -14.33
C THR A 58 11.81 -36.07 -14.45
N THR A 59 12.76 -35.82 -15.34
CA THR A 59 13.26 -34.50 -15.76
C THR A 59 12.43 -34.01 -16.96
N MET A 60 12.03 -32.73 -17.02
CA MET A 60 11.98 -31.88 -18.25
C MET A 60 11.50 -30.43 -17.96
N SER A 61 11.89 -29.54 -18.88
CA SER A 61 11.96 -28.07 -18.96
C SER A 61 10.67 -27.21 -18.80
N PRO A 62 10.79 -25.86 -18.78
CA PRO A 62 9.77 -24.91 -18.29
C PRO A 62 8.88 -24.30 -19.41
N ALA A 63 7.92 -23.49 -18.94
CA ALA A 63 6.97 -22.62 -19.64
C ALA A 63 5.59 -23.24 -19.97
N GLN A 64 4.61 -23.01 -19.10
CA GLN A 64 3.19 -23.12 -19.43
C GLN A 64 2.60 -21.71 -19.62
N GLN A 65 2.13 -21.48 -20.84
CA GLN A 65 1.44 -20.30 -21.31
C GLN A 65 0.04 -20.18 -20.68
N CYS A 66 -0.36 -18.95 -20.38
CA CYS A 66 -1.73 -18.58 -19.99
C CYS A 66 -2.74 -18.89 -21.11
N PRO A 67 -3.92 -19.46 -20.82
CA PRO A 67 -4.93 -19.73 -21.83
C PRO A 67 -6.08 -18.72 -21.76
N PHE A 68 -6.05 -17.63 -22.54
CA PHE A 68 -7.28 -16.91 -22.91
C PHE A 68 -7.11 -16.25 -24.29
N ALA A 69 -7.41 -17.03 -25.33
CA ALA A 69 -7.74 -16.50 -26.65
C ALA A 69 -9.27 -16.42 -26.75
N SER A 70 -9.75 -15.20 -27.01
CA SER A 70 -11.12 -14.81 -27.28
C SER A 70 -11.78 -15.63 -28.39
N SER A 71 -12.99 -16.13 -28.15
CA SER A 71 -13.92 -16.53 -29.22
C SER A 71 -15.20 -15.70 -29.11
N SER A 72 -15.42 -14.86 -30.12
CA SER A 72 -16.65 -14.10 -30.34
C SER A 72 -17.77 -15.04 -30.80
N PRO A 73 -19.03 -14.88 -30.35
CA PRO A 73 -20.16 -15.53 -30.99
C PRO A 73 -20.87 -14.60 -31.98
N SER A 74 -21.06 -15.09 -33.21
CA SER A 74 -21.99 -14.51 -34.19
C SER A 74 -23.46 -14.78 -33.79
N PRO A 75 -24.42 -13.94 -34.24
CA PRO A 75 -25.77 -13.93 -33.67
C PRO A 75 -26.69 -14.97 -34.32
N ILE A 76 -27.37 -15.75 -33.48
CA ILE A 76 -28.47 -16.63 -33.88
C ILE A 76 -29.79 -15.93 -33.59
N ARG A 77 -30.57 -15.70 -34.65
CA ARG A 77 -31.96 -15.24 -34.64
C ARG A 77 -32.87 -16.44 -34.36
N PRO A 78 -33.94 -16.25 -33.56
CA PRO A 78 -35.18 -16.94 -33.89
C PRO A 78 -36.38 -16.00 -33.97
N SER A 79 -37.19 -16.32 -34.97
CA SER A 79 -38.49 -15.78 -35.33
C SER A 79 -39.52 -16.06 -34.23
N ILE A 80 -40.31 -15.06 -33.83
CA ILE A 80 -41.58 -15.29 -33.12
C ILE A 80 -42.70 -14.56 -33.83
N SER A 81 -43.72 -15.34 -34.14
CA SER A 81 -44.94 -15.00 -34.87
C SER A 81 -45.91 -14.20 -34.02
N THR A 82 -46.56 -13.24 -34.65
CA THR A 82 -47.65 -12.41 -34.17
C THR A 82 -48.90 -13.23 -33.82
N THR A 83 -49.52 -12.95 -32.69
CA THR A 83 -50.97 -13.14 -32.50
C THR A 83 -51.56 -11.96 -31.73
N LEU A 84 -52.49 -11.28 -32.40
CA LEU A 84 -53.36 -10.23 -31.90
C LEU A 84 -54.44 -10.82 -30.99
N ASN A 85 -54.80 -10.10 -29.92
CA ASN A 85 -56.17 -10.07 -29.41
C ASN A 85 -56.46 -8.71 -28.75
N ASN A 86 -57.40 -7.97 -29.34
CA ASN A 86 -58.17 -6.90 -28.70
C ASN A 86 -59.00 -7.51 -27.56
N SER A 87 -59.34 -6.85 -26.45
CA SER A 87 -60.33 -5.76 -26.41
C SER A 87 -60.55 -5.29 -24.96
N GLN A 88 -61.03 -4.04 -24.84
CA GLN A 88 -61.90 -3.45 -23.81
C GLN A 88 -61.29 -2.52 -22.75
N SER A 89 -62.09 -1.48 -22.53
CA SER A 89 -61.84 -0.16 -21.95
C SER A 89 -62.73 -0.02 -20.71
N SER A 90 -62.22 0.63 -19.64
CA SER A 90 -62.92 1.69 -18.88
C SER A 90 -62.09 2.16 -17.67
N SER A 91 -62.10 3.47 -17.46
CA SER A 91 -61.32 4.32 -16.54
C SER A 91 -62.09 4.57 -15.21
N PRO A 92 -61.66 5.45 -14.27
CA PRO A 92 -60.46 5.44 -13.41
C PRO A 92 -60.81 5.41 -11.89
N ARG A 93 -59.85 5.10 -11.01
CA ARG A 93 -59.94 5.39 -9.55
C ARG A 93 -58.90 6.43 -9.13
N PRO A 94 -59.18 7.24 -8.09
CA PRO A 94 -58.45 8.47 -7.80
C PRO A 94 -57.06 8.19 -7.21
N LEU A 95 -56.08 8.96 -7.66
CA LEU A 95 -54.73 9.00 -7.10
C LEU A 95 -54.73 9.82 -5.81
N THR A 96 -54.55 9.17 -4.67
CA THR A 96 -54.04 9.79 -3.45
C THR A 96 -52.53 9.56 -3.36
N PRO A 97 -51.70 10.57 -3.06
CA PRO A 97 -50.26 10.38 -2.94
C PRO A 97 -49.98 9.79 -1.55
N LEU A 98 -49.71 8.48 -1.49
CA LEU A 98 -49.17 7.88 -0.28
C LEU A 98 -47.65 8.14 -0.28
N LEU A 99 -47.21 9.25 0.33
CA LEU A 99 -45.81 9.42 0.70
C LEU A 99 -45.48 8.42 1.82
N SER A 100 -45.06 7.22 1.44
CA SER A 100 -44.29 6.34 2.31
C SER A 100 -42.82 6.81 2.30
N PRO A 101 -42.11 6.87 3.44
CA PRO A 101 -40.70 7.19 3.45
C PRO A 101 -39.95 6.12 2.66
N VAL A 102 -39.16 6.54 1.67
CA VAL A 102 -38.17 5.68 1.01
C VAL A 102 -37.17 5.27 2.10
N LYS A 103 -37.36 4.09 2.69
CA LYS A 103 -36.31 3.44 3.46
C LYS A 103 -35.16 3.21 2.48
N SER A 104 -34.03 3.83 2.78
CA SER A 104 -32.79 3.75 2.03
C SER A 104 -32.51 2.30 1.60
N VAL A 105 -32.49 2.08 0.28
CA VAL A 105 -32.03 0.83 -0.32
C VAL A 105 -30.49 0.85 -0.24
N HIS A 106 -29.94 0.64 0.95
CA HIS A 106 -28.50 0.41 1.19
C HIS A 106 -28.22 -0.93 1.86
N HIS A 107 -29.25 -1.78 1.98
CA HIS A 107 -29.15 -3.07 2.64
C HIS A 107 -29.33 -4.23 1.65
N CYS A 108 -28.53 -4.26 0.58
CA CYS A 108 -28.43 -5.45 -0.28
C CYS A 108 -27.19 -5.34 -1.17
N LEU A 109 -26.05 -5.85 -0.70
CA LEU A 109 -25.02 -6.59 -1.46
C LEU A 109 -23.95 -7.21 -0.52
N TYR A 110 -24.31 -7.62 0.70
CA TYR A 110 -23.49 -8.54 1.48
C TYR A 110 -24.23 -9.88 1.57
N SER A 111 -23.95 -10.78 0.64
CA SER A 111 -24.25 -12.19 0.89
C SER A 111 -23.21 -12.69 1.88
N PRO A 112 -23.61 -13.13 3.09
CA PRO A 112 -22.66 -13.75 4.01
C PRO A 112 -22.02 -14.95 3.33
N SER A 113 -20.70 -15.09 3.47
CA SER A 113 -19.99 -16.31 3.07
C SER A 113 -20.70 -17.53 3.70
N PRO A 114 -20.83 -18.67 2.98
CA PRO A 114 -21.49 -19.87 3.49
C PRO A 114 -20.85 -20.46 4.77
N ASP A 115 -19.70 -19.93 5.21
CA ASP A 115 -19.00 -20.33 6.43
C ASP A 115 -19.37 -19.51 7.68
N SER A 116 -20.44 -18.72 7.66
CA SER A 116 -20.88 -17.97 8.84
C SER A 116 -21.87 -18.79 9.68
N PRO A 117 -21.48 -19.35 10.85
CA PRO A 117 -22.42 -20.00 11.74
C PRO A 117 -23.45 -18.96 12.21
N ILE A 118 -24.73 -19.32 12.10
CA ILE A 118 -25.87 -18.50 12.50
C ILE A 118 -25.73 -18.14 13.99
N GLY A 119 -25.36 -16.89 14.27
CA GLY A 119 -25.37 -16.30 15.61
C GLY A 119 -24.39 -15.14 15.71
N ASN A 120 -24.90 -13.90 15.89
CA ASN A 120 -24.21 -12.66 16.33
C ASN A 120 -22.67 -12.61 16.21
N ALA A 121 -22.12 -13.02 15.06
CA ALA A 121 -20.69 -13.01 14.83
C ALA A 121 -20.33 -11.64 14.27
N ASP A 122 -19.38 -10.96 14.90
CA ASP A 122 -18.82 -9.71 14.41
C ASP A 122 -18.45 -9.87 12.91
N PRO A 123 -19.12 -9.14 11.99
CA PRO A 123 -18.85 -9.25 10.55
C PRO A 123 -17.41 -8.81 10.21
N HIS A 124 -16.81 -8.02 11.10
CA HIS A 124 -15.47 -7.48 10.96
C HIS A 124 -14.40 -8.24 11.78
N ARG A 125 -14.72 -9.44 12.26
CA ARG A 125 -13.70 -10.31 12.88
C ARG A 125 -12.55 -10.55 11.90
N PHE A 126 -11.34 -10.66 12.45
CA PHE A 126 -10.17 -11.00 11.65
C PHE A 126 -10.30 -12.42 11.08
N ILE A 127 -10.04 -12.56 9.78
CA ILE A 127 -9.88 -13.84 9.10
C ILE A 127 -8.64 -13.72 8.21
N PRO A 128 -7.63 -14.60 8.37
CA PRO A 128 -6.43 -14.55 7.54
C PRO A 128 -6.77 -14.77 6.06
N PRO A 129 -5.96 -14.25 5.12
CA PRO A 129 -6.17 -14.47 3.70
C PRO A 129 -6.14 -15.96 3.36
N THR A 130 -7.08 -16.42 2.53
CA THR A 130 -7.08 -17.78 2.00
C THR A 130 -6.26 -17.86 0.71
N PRO A 131 -5.78 -19.06 0.30
CA PRO A 131 -5.13 -19.24 -0.99
C PRO A 131 -5.98 -18.67 -2.14
N GLY A 132 -5.35 -17.90 -3.03
CA GLY A 132 -6.03 -17.22 -4.14
C GLY A 132 -6.64 -15.84 -3.81
N SER A 133 -6.57 -15.41 -2.55
CA SER A 133 -6.85 -14.03 -2.16
C SER A 133 -5.78 -13.09 -2.72
N SER A 134 -6.21 -11.94 -3.24
CA SER A 134 -5.35 -10.86 -3.72
C SER A 134 -4.98 -9.93 -2.55
N ARG A 135 -3.72 -9.50 -2.47
CA ARG A 135 -3.20 -8.61 -1.41
C ARG A 135 -2.26 -7.57 -2.00
N ALA A 136 -2.20 -6.43 -1.33
CA ALA A 136 -1.45 -5.24 -1.69
C ALA A 136 -0.07 -5.20 -0.99
N PRO A 137 0.86 -4.32 -1.41
CA PRO A 137 1.98 -3.90 -0.58
C PRO A 137 1.51 -2.99 0.58
N CYS A 138 0.28 -2.48 0.52
CA CYS A 138 -0.30 -1.64 1.57
C CYS A 138 -0.85 -2.50 2.73
N PRO A 139 -0.28 -2.42 3.95
CA PRO A 139 -0.79 -3.17 5.10
C PRO A 139 -2.20 -2.74 5.51
N ALA A 140 -2.57 -1.47 5.29
CA ALA A 140 -3.89 -0.95 5.61
C ALA A 140 -5.01 -1.60 4.78
N LEU A 141 -4.84 -1.67 3.46
CA LEU A 141 -5.80 -2.34 2.58
C LEU A 141 -5.91 -3.83 2.89
N ASN A 142 -4.78 -4.47 3.22
CA ASN A 142 -4.78 -5.87 3.60
C ASN A 142 -5.51 -6.11 4.91
N ALA A 143 -5.33 -5.25 5.92
CA ALA A 143 -6.06 -5.32 7.18
C ALA A 143 -7.56 -5.12 6.96
N LEU A 144 -7.96 -4.13 6.16
CA LEU A 144 -9.37 -3.91 5.81
C LEU A 144 -9.99 -5.14 5.12
N ALA A 145 -9.28 -5.80 4.21
CA ALA A 145 -9.75 -7.04 3.59
C ALA A 145 -9.78 -8.22 4.58
N ASN A 146 -8.77 -8.38 5.44
CA ASN A 146 -8.72 -9.41 6.48
C ASN A 146 -9.80 -9.20 7.57
N HIS A 147 -10.32 -7.99 7.72
CA HIS A 147 -11.44 -7.64 8.59
C HIS A 147 -12.76 -7.45 7.82
N GLY A 148 -12.82 -7.78 6.52
CA GLY A 148 -14.08 -7.74 5.75
C GLY A 148 -14.71 -6.35 5.56
N TYR A 149 -13.96 -5.27 5.78
CA TYR A 149 -14.35 -3.92 5.36
C TYR A 149 -14.22 -3.74 3.84
N LEU A 150 -13.25 -4.45 3.26
CA LEU A 150 -13.16 -4.71 1.83
C LEU A 150 -13.56 -6.18 1.56
N PRO A 151 -13.95 -6.53 0.32
CA PRO A 151 -14.05 -7.93 -0.09
C PRO A 151 -12.85 -8.74 0.40
N ARG A 152 -13.09 -9.80 1.19
CA ARG A 152 -12.03 -10.60 1.84
C ARG A 152 -11.08 -11.25 0.83
N SER A 153 -11.60 -11.54 -0.36
CA SER A 153 -10.84 -12.01 -1.52
C SER A 153 -9.79 -11.01 -1.99
N GLY A 154 -9.92 -9.72 -1.66
CA GLY A 154 -9.10 -8.63 -2.17
C GLY A 154 -9.29 -8.36 -3.66
N LYS A 155 -10.40 -8.83 -4.24
CA LYS A 155 -10.68 -8.73 -5.68
C LYS A 155 -11.90 -7.87 -5.96
N GLN A 156 -11.93 -7.27 -7.15
CA GLN A 156 -13.03 -6.43 -7.64
C GLN A 156 -13.41 -5.30 -6.66
N ILE A 157 -12.40 -4.61 -6.14
CA ILE A 157 -12.59 -3.49 -5.21
C ILE A 157 -13.10 -2.27 -5.98
N THR A 158 -14.30 -1.80 -5.63
CA THR A 158 -14.93 -0.63 -6.27
C THR A 158 -14.54 0.68 -5.57
N PHE A 159 -14.86 1.81 -6.22
CA PHE A 159 -14.67 3.14 -5.64
C PHE A 159 -15.45 3.31 -4.32
N GLN A 160 -16.68 2.79 -4.27
CA GLN A 160 -17.53 2.85 -3.09
C GLN A 160 -17.00 1.97 -1.96
N ASP A 161 -16.42 0.81 -2.28
CA ASP A 161 -15.79 -0.06 -1.28
C ASP A 161 -14.65 0.65 -0.56
N ILE A 162 -13.80 1.39 -1.29
CA ILE A 162 -12.73 2.18 -0.68
C ILE A 162 -13.30 3.25 0.24
N ILE A 163 -14.31 4.02 -0.19
CA ILE A 163 -14.93 5.06 0.66
C ILE A 163 -15.50 4.42 1.94
N TYR A 164 -16.25 3.33 1.80
CA TYR A 164 -16.84 2.62 2.93
C TYR A 164 -15.76 2.11 3.89
N ALA A 165 -14.74 1.42 3.38
CA ALA A 165 -13.69 0.84 4.20
C ALA A 165 -12.85 1.91 4.92
N MET A 166 -12.57 3.05 4.28
CA MET A 166 -11.87 4.16 4.92
C MET A 166 -12.72 4.79 6.04
N LYS A 167 -14.03 4.95 5.84
CA LYS A 167 -14.92 5.51 6.87
C LYS A 167 -15.15 4.56 8.03
N GLU A 168 -15.63 3.35 7.74
CA GLU A 168 -16.10 2.42 8.77
C GLU A 168 -14.95 1.61 9.37
N GLY A 169 -13.94 1.32 8.56
CA GLY A 169 -12.70 0.71 9.01
C GLY A 169 -11.94 1.71 9.86
N PHE A 170 -11.42 2.78 9.27
CA PHE A 170 -10.46 3.69 9.92
C PHE A 170 -11.04 4.94 10.58
N GLY A 171 -12.34 5.23 10.44
CA GLY A 171 -12.95 6.43 11.02
C GLY A 171 -12.65 7.71 10.24
N LEU A 172 -12.34 7.63 8.94
CA LEU A 172 -12.10 8.84 8.16
C LEU A 172 -13.41 9.64 8.00
N SER A 173 -13.30 10.97 8.05
CA SER A 173 -14.40 11.87 7.66
C SER A 173 -14.83 11.58 6.21
N PRO A 174 -16.10 11.81 5.84
CA PRO A 174 -16.59 11.54 4.49
C PRO A 174 -15.76 12.23 3.39
N ALA A 175 -15.36 13.47 3.62
CA ALA A 175 -14.53 14.23 2.68
C ALA A 175 -13.14 13.60 2.52
N PHE A 176 -12.52 13.15 3.63
CA PHE A 176 -11.21 12.53 3.57
C PHE A 176 -11.28 11.13 2.93
N ALA A 177 -12.29 10.33 3.24
CA ALA A 177 -12.50 9.04 2.59
C ALA A 177 -12.73 9.17 1.07
N LEU A 178 -13.50 10.18 0.65
CA LEU A 178 -13.68 10.50 -0.77
C LEU A 178 -12.36 10.93 -1.43
N PHE A 179 -11.57 11.76 -0.75
CA PHE A 179 -10.24 12.16 -1.22
C PHE A 179 -9.32 10.96 -1.41
N MET A 180 -9.27 10.04 -0.45
CA MET A 180 -8.48 8.81 -0.56
C MET A 180 -8.94 7.94 -1.73
N ALA A 181 -10.25 7.70 -1.89
CA ALA A 181 -10.77 6.92 -3.00
C ALA A 181 -10.49 7.57 -4.37
N ALA A 182 -10.69 8.89 -4.49
CA ALA A 182 -10.41 9.64 -5.71
C ALA A 182 -8.91 9.62 -6.06
N GLY A 183 -8.04 9.84 -5.07
CA GLY A 183 -6.59 9.76 -5.22
C GLY A 183 -6.14 8.37 -5.66
N SER A 184 -6.62 7.31 -5.00
CA SER A 184 -6.28 5.93 -5.38
C SER A 184 -6.66 5.61 -6.82
N PHE A 185 -7.89 5.92 -7.24
CA PHE A 185 -8.33 5.64 -8.62
C PHE A 185 -7.60 6.50 -9.66
N ALA A 186 -7.36 7.78 -9.35
CA ALA A 186 -6.63 8.68 -10.25
C ALA A 186 -5.17 8.23 -10.44
N LEU A 187 -4.45 7.91 -9.36
CA LEU A 187 -3.06 7.45 -9.42
C LEU A 187 -2.93 6.09 -10.11
N MET A 188 -3.90 5.21 -9.87
CA MET A 188 -4.02 3.92 -10.57
C MET A 188 -4.48 4.07 -12.03
N LYS A 189 -4.70 5.30 -12.53
CA LYS A 189 -5.21 5.61 -13.88
C LYS A 189 -6.49 4.85 -14.21
N ARG A 190 -7.33 4.65 -13.20
CA ARG A 190 -8.54 3.82 -13.27
C ARG A 190 -9.77 4.71 -13.28
N TRP A 191 -10.67 4.46 -14.23
CA TRP A 191 -11.97 5.11 -14.23
C TRP A 191 -12.85 4.57 -13.09
N PHE A 192 -13.63 5.44 -12.43
CA PHE A 192 -14.28 5.14 -11.14
C PHE A 192 -15.25 3.95 -11.13
N GLY A 193 -15.79 3.55 -12.27
CA GLY A 193 -16.64 2.34 -12.38
C GLY A 193 -15.89 1.06 -12.76
N HIS A 194 -14.56 1.09 -12.92
CA HIS A 194 -13.75 -0.11 -13.12
C HIS A 194 -13.10 -0.52 -11.81
N PRO A 195 -13.51 -1.65 -11.21
CA PRO A 195 -12.88 -2.12 -9.99
C PRO A 195 -11.45 -2.60 -10.24
N PHE A 196 -10.67 -2.78 -9.18
CA PHE A 196 -9.32 -3.34 -9.22
C PHE A 196 -9.12 -4.43 -8.15
N ASP A 197 -8.17 -5.33 -8.38
CA ASP A 197 -7.71 -6.29 -7.40
C ASP A 197 -6.57 -5.67 -6.57
N LEU A 198 -6.49 -5.96 -5.27
CA LEU A 198 -5.50 -5.34 -4.36
C LEU A 198 -4.06 -5.48 -4.86
N HIS A 199 -3.71 -6.59 -5.48
CA HIS A 199 -2.38 -6.81 -6.06
C HIS A 199 -2.00 -5.79 -7.14
N GLU A 200 -2.96 -5.20 -7.85
CA GLU A 200 -2.69 -4.15 -8.84
C GLU A 200 -2.09 -2.90 -8.20
N THR A 201 -2.33 -2.66 -6.90
CA THR A 201 -1.67 -1.55 -6.18
C THR A 201 -0.16 -1.73 -6.01
N ALA A 202 0.38 -2.90 -6.35
CA ALA A 202 1.82 -3.16 -6.41
C ALA A 202 2.46 -2.76 -7.76
N ILE A 203 1.68 -2.27 -8.73
CA ILE A 203 2.24 -1.76 -9.99
C ILE A 203 3.14 -0.56 -9.67
N HIS A 204 4.41 -0.69 -10.04
CA HIS A 204 5.45 0.26 -9.70
C HIS A 204 5.26 1.60 -10.41
N GLY A 205 5.41 2.69 -9.66
CA GLY A 205 5.37 4.06 -10.17
C GLY A 205 3.95 4.61 -10.38
N LEU A 206 2.92 3.92 -9.89
CA LEU A 206 1.56 4.46 -9.78
C LEU A 206 1.32 5.01 -8.36
N ILE A 207 0.94 4.13 -7.43
CA ILE A 207 0.91 4.43 -5.99
C ILE A 207 2.17 3.88 -5.35
N GLU A 208 2.56 2.66 -5.72
CA GLU A 208 3.74 1.99 -5.21
C GLU A 208 5.02 2.72 -5.64
N HIS A 209 5.96 2.81 -4.71
CA HIS A 209 7.24 3.46 -4.90
C HIS A 209 8.38 2.77 -4.12
N ASN A 210 9.59 3.01 -4.62
CA ASN A 210 10.83 2.64 -3.94
C ASN A 210 11.00 3.36 -2.59
N ALA A 211 11.97 2.90 -1.78
CA ALA A 211 12.19 3.39 -0.42
C ALA A 211 11.01 3.11 0.52
N SER A 212 10.24 2.06 0.23
CA SER A 212 9.20 1.54 1.13
C SER A 212 9.77 1.20 2.51
N LEU A 213 8.93 1.32 3.56
CA LEU A 213 9.38 1.14 4.94
C LEU A 213 9.85 -0.29 5.22
N VAL A 214 9.08 -1.27 4.76
CA VAL A 214 9.26 -2.69 5.07
C VAL A 214 9.11 -3.61 3.84
N HIS A 215 9.11 -3.05 2.64
CA HIS A 215 9.08 -3.78 1.37
C HIS A 215 10.32 -3.44 0.54
N ASP A 216 10.83 -4.42 -0.19
CA ASP A 216 11.89 -4.23 -1.16
C ASP A 216 11.40 -3.37 -2.33
N ASP A 217 12.34 -2.67 -2.96
CA ASP A 217 12.09 -1.89 -4.16
C ASP A 217 11.70 -2.80 -5.35
N ALA A 218 10.95 -2.25 -6.31
CA ALA A 218 10.63 -2.97 -7.53
C ALA A 218 11.89 -3.28 -8.34
N ASP A 219 12.08 -4.55 -8.70
CA ASP A 219 13.17 -4.96 -9.58
C ASP A 219 12.79 -4.69 -11.05
N LEU A 220 13.19 -3.52 -11.55
CA LEU A 220 12.93 -3.09 -12.93
C LEU A 220 13.61 -3.95 -14.01
N SER A 221 14.48 -4.89 -13.61
CA SER A 221 15.10 -5.86 -14.52
C SER A 221 14.30 -7.16 -14.65
N LYS A 222 13.43 -7.46 -13.66
CA LYS A 222 12.57 -8.65 -13.69
C LYS A 222 11.32 -8.38 -14.51
N GLU A 223 10.86 -9.42 -15.20
CA GLU A 223 9.80 -9.36 -16.19
C GLU A 223 8.56 -8.61 -15.70
N VAL A 224 8.23 -7.57 -16.46
CA VAL A 224 6.90 -7.22 -16.93
C VAL A 224 5.83 -8.28 -16.62
N TYR A 225 4.95 -7.98 -15.67
CA TYR A 225 3.85 -8.91 -15.38
C TYR A 225 2.71 -8.79 -16.38
N CYS A 226 2.47 -7.60 -16.92
CA CYS A 226 1.39 -7.38 -17.89
C CYS A 226 1.77 -6.30 -18.92
N ARG A 227 1.26 -6.46 -20.15
CA ARG A 227 1.07 -5.33 -21.06
C ARG A 227 -0.35 -4.83 -20.80
N ASP A 228 -0.54 -3.68 -20.17
CA ASP A 228 -1.82 -3.00 -20.27
C ASP A 228 -1.87 -2.22 -21.60
N GLU A 229 -3.00 -1.58 -21.89
CA GLU A 229 -3.13 -0.72 -23.07
C GLU A 229 -2.10 0.44 -23.12
N ASN A 230 -1.43 0.72 -22.00
CA ASN A 230 -0.42 1.76 -21.81
C ASN A 230 1.02 1.22 -21.82
N GLY A 231 1.21 -0.10 -21.90
CA GLY A 231 2.52 -0.74 -22.06
C GLY A 231 2.92 -1.63 -20.90
N LEU A 232 4.23 -1.68 -20.69
CA LEU A 232 4.95 -2.66 -19.87
C LEU A 232 4.88 -2.29 -18.38
N VAL A 233 4.29 -3.12 -17.51
CA VAL A 233 4.22 -2.83 -16.05
C VAL A 233 5.07 -3.78 -15.21
N SER A 234 5.83 -3.22 -14.27
CA SER A 234 6.59 -3.97 -13.25
C SER A 234 5.85 -3.92 -11.92
N TYR A 235 5.95 -4.97 -11.11
CA TYR A 235 5.31 -5.06 -9.79
C TYR A 235 6.37 -5.11 -8.70
N ALA A 236 6.14 -4.39 -7.61
CA ALA A 236 6.97 -4.49 -6.43
C ALA A 236 6.66 -5.75 -5.61
N PRO A 237 7.64 -6.28 -4.85
CA PRO A 237 7.40 -7.32 -3.85
C PRO A 237 6.39 -6.85 -2.79
N ILE A 238 5.29 -7.59 -2.64
CA ILE A 238 4.24 -7.27 -1.64
C ILE A 238 4.49 -7.91 -0.27
N ASN A 239 5.44 -8.85 -0.17
CA ASN A 239 5.78 -9.48 1.10
C ASN A 239 6.64 -8.54 1.93
N VAL A 240 6.45 -8.55 3.24
CA VAL A 240 7.31 -7.82 4.17
C VAL A 240 8.73 -8.39 4.09
N ASP A 241 9.70 -7.54 3.81
CA ASP A 241 11.11 -7.92 3.85
C ASP A 241 11.56 -8.04 5.32
N PRO A 242 12.08 -9.20 5.75
CA PRO A 242 12.44 -9.44 7.14
C PRO A 242 13.63 -8.61 7.62
N VAL A 243 14.51 -8.17 6.72
CA VAL A 243 15.66 -7.32 7.06
C VAL A 243 15.19 -5.88 7.28
N LEU A 244 14.39 -5.34 6.37
CA LEU A 244 13.79 -4.00 6.49
C LEU A 244 12.87 -3.92 7.69
N LEU A 245 12.02 -4.93 7.94
CA LEU A 245 11.21 -4.98 9.15
C LEU A 245 12.07 -4.92 10.42
N ARG A 246 13.15 -5.71 10.50
CA ARG A 246 14.05 -5.71 11.66
C ARG A 246 14.75 -4.35 11.83
N ARG A 247 15.11 -3.68 10.74
CA ARG A 247 15.68 -2.33 10.78
C ARG A 247 14.66 -1.33 11.28
N PHE A 248 13.44 -1.38 10.76
CA PHE A 248 12.33 -0.53 11.17
C PHE A 248 12.02 -0.70 12.66
N MET A 249 11.90 -1.93 13.16
CA MET A 249 11.66 -2.22 14.58
C MET A 249 12.69 -1.59 15.53
N LYS A 250 13.93 -1.38 15.08
CA LYS A 250 14.99 -0.79 15.92
C LYS A 250 14.86 0.73 16.10
N ILE A 251 14.06 1.41 15.29
CA ILE A 251 13.93 2.88 15.38
C ILE A 251 12.92 3.28 16.47
N ALA A 252 12.12 2.34 16.97
CA ALA A 252 11.16 2.61 18.03
C ALA A 252 11.91 3.14 19.28
N SER A 253 11.44 4.27 19.79
CA SER A 253 12.05 4.99 20.91
C SER A 253 11.25 4.74 22.19
N PRO A 254 11.89 4.69 23.36
CA PRO A 254 11.15 4.62 24.62
C PRO A 254 10.41 5.95 24.87
N LEU A 255 9.10 5.91 25.10
CA LEU A 255 8.29 7.11 25.37
C LEU A 255 8.64 7.73 26.74
N HIS A 256 8.91 6.88 27.74
CA HIS A 256 9.28 7.24 29.09
C HIS A 256 10.38 6.30 29.64
N PRO A 257 11.03 6.64 30.76
CA PRO A 257 11.91 5.73 31.50
C PRO A 257 11.24 4.39 31.92
N GLY A 258 9.92 4.25 31.71
CA GLY A 258 9.13 3.03 31.92
C GLY A 258 9.19 2.00 30.78
N GLY A 259 9.84 2.30 29.65
CA GLY A 259 10.26 1.30 28.66
C GLY A 259 9.27 0.91 27.56
N GLU A 260 8.09 1.54 27.48
CA GLU A 260 7.20 1.35 26.32
C GLU A 260 7.84 1.93 25.05
N LEU A 261 7.95 1.08 24.01
CA LEU A 261 8.51 1.47 22.72
C LEU A 261 7.43 2.04 21.82
N VAL A 262 7.72 3.19 21.22
CA VAL A 262 6.81 3.90 20.31
C VAL A 262 7.53 4.38 19.06
N TYR A 263 6.76 4.54 17.98
CA TYR A 263 7.20 5.28 16.80
C TYR A 263 6.68 6.71 16.87
N THR A 264 7.54 7.67 16.54
CA THR A 264 7.23 9.11 16.48
C THR A 264 7.50 9.62 15.07
N THR A 265 7.13 10.87 14.77
CA THR A 265 7.43 11.46 13.46
C THR A 265 8.95 11.63 13.26
N GLU A 266 9.72 11.85 14.33
CA GLU A 266 11.17 12.03 14.30
C GLU A 266 11.92 10.75 13.91
N ASN A 267 11.67 9.64 14.61
CA ASN A 267 12.40 8.39 14.33
C ASN A 267 12.03 7.80 12.96
N VAL A 268 10.78 7.97 12.53
CA VAL A 268 10.32 7.59 11.19
C VAL A 268 10.96 8.48 10.13
N ALA A 269 11.09 9.79 10.38
CA ALA A 269 11.77 10.70 9.47
C ALA A 269 13.25 10.32 9.29
N GLU A 270 13.96 9.95 10.36
CA GLU A 270 15.33 9.45 10.27
C GLU A 270 15.41 8.20 9.40
N TYR A 271 14.53 7.22 9.65
CA TYR A 271 14.48 6.00 8.85
C TYR A 271 14.19 6.27 7.37
N ARG A 272 13.27 7.19 7.06
CA ARG A 272 12.96 7.60 5.68
C ARG A 272 14.17 8.23 4.99
N VAL A 273 14.90 9.12 5.67
CA VAL A 273 16.12 9.72 5.13
C VAL A 273 17.14 8.64 4.76
N GLU A 274 17.29 7.61 5.59
CA GLU A 274 18.18 6.49 5.28
C GLU A 274 17.66 5.61 4.13
N ARG A 275 16.36 5.27 4.11
CA ARG A 275 15.76 4.49 3.01
C ARG A 275 15.88 5.20 1.66
N GLU A 276 15.70 6.51 1.61
CA GLU A 276 15.83 7.29 0.37
C GLU A 276 17.28 7.39 -0.15
N LYS A 277 18.30 7.12 0.67
CA LYS A 277 19.72 7.05 0.23
C LYS A 277 20.06 5.74 -0.47
N GLU A 278 19.31 4.68 -0.18
CA GLU A 278 19.59 3.32 -0.66
C GLU A 278 19.08 3.06 -2.08
N THR A 279 18.34 4.02 -2.63
CA THR A 279 17.68 3.91 -3.92
C THR A 279 17.71 5.24 -4.66
N LYS A 280 17.24 5.23 -5.91
CA LYS A 280 16.96 6.48 -6.61
C LYS A 280 15.80 7.16 -5.88
N ILE A 281 16.06 8.36 -5.37
CA ILE A 281 15.07 9.17 -4.66
C ILE A 281 13.77 9.23 -5.49
N PRO A 282 12.61 8.87 -4.91
CA PRO A 282 11.32 8.98 -5.58
C PRO A 282 11.04 10.42 -6.03
N ASP A 283 10.15 10.60 -7.00
CA ASP A 283 9.70 11.96 -7.34
C ASP A 283 8.94 12.62 -6.17
N PHE A 284 8.65 13.91 -6.31
CA PHE A 284 8.00 14.69 -5.25
C PHE A 284 6.67 14.09 -4.79
N LEU A 285 5.86 13.57 -5.72
CA LEU A 285 4.56 12.99 -5.40
C LEU A 285 4.74 11.70 -4.58
N HIS A 286 5.62 10.81 -5.02
CA HIS A 286 5.87 9.56 -4.30
C HIS A 286 6.58 9.77 -2.96
N GLN A 287 7.42 10.79 -2.82
CA GLN A 287 7.97 11.21 -1.53
C GLN A 287 6.88 11.70 -0.56
N GLU A 288 5.83 12.33 -1.09
CA GLU A 288 4.68 12.77 -0.28
C GLU A 288 3.81 11.59 0.13
N ILE A 289 3.54 10.66 -0.80
CA ILE A 289 2.83 9.39 -0.54
C ILE A 289 3.54 8.61 0.55
N ALA A 290 4.80 8.20 0.28
CA ALA A 290 5.93 8.47 1.15
C ALA A 290 5.56 8.71 2.60
N ARG A 291 5.86 9.93 3.04
CA ARG A 291 5.60 10.44 4.40
C ARG A 291 4.19 10.14 4.90
N ALA A 292 3.17 10.32 4.05
CA ALA A 292 1.77 10.16 4.44
C ALA A 292 1.41 8.73 4.89
N GLU A 293 2.09 7.69 4.39
CA GLU A 293 1.83 6.30 4.80
C GLU A 293 1.93 6.08 6.31
N PHE A 294 2.97 6.64 6.94
CA PHE A 294 3.19 6.47 8.37
C PHE A 294 2.44 7.51 9.20
N SER A 295 2.23 8.71 8.64
CA SER A 295 1.30 9.69 9.22
C SER A 295 -0.07 9.06 9.44
N MET A 296 -0.58 8.31 8.46
CA MET A 296 -1.85 7.59 8.61
C MET A 296 -1.80 6.53 9.73
N ILE A 297 -0.71 5.80 9.91
CA ILE A 297 -0.57 4.82 11.01
C ILE A 297 -0.64 5.53 12.38
N ILE A 298 0.10 6.62 12.54
CA ILE A 298 0.06 7.45 13.76
C ILE A 298 -1.35 8.00 13.99
N GLN A 299 -2.02 8.46 12.93
CA GLN A 299 -3.35 9.05 13.08
C GLN A 299 -4.46 8.01 13.30
N ILE A 300 -4.30 6.78 12.81
CA ILE A 300 -5.30 5.72 13.02
C ILE A 300 -5.14 5.07 14.40
N PHE A 301 -3.92 4.80 14.83
CA PHE A 301 -3.65 3.98 16.02
C PHE A 301 -2.95 4.71 17.16
N GLY A 302 -2.37 5.87 16.88
CA GLY A 302 -1.56 6.60 17.84
C GLY A 302 -2.38 7.37 18.87
N LYS A 303 -1.62 7.91 19.82
CA LYS A 303 -2.05 8.80 20.90
C LYS A 303 -1.09 9.99 20.99
N GLU A 304 -1.53 11.05 21.66
CA GLU A 304 -0.65 12.13 22.07
C GLU A 304 0.39 11.60 23.08
N GLU A 305 1.60 12.13 23.04
CA GLU A 305 2.65 11.81 24.00
C GLU A 305 2.30 12.32 25.40
N ASP A 306 2.56 11.51 26.43
CA ASP A 306 2.17 11.86 27.81
C ASP A 306 3.08 12.94 28.43
N ASN A 307 4.08 13.44 27.69
CA ASN A 307 5.01 14.50 28.11
C ASN A 307 4.47 15.93 27.89
N GLY A 308 3.26 16.07 27.33
CA GLY A 308 2.63 17.36 27.05
C GLY A 308 3.26 18.14 25.89
N SER A 309 4.03 17.46 25.02
CA SER A 309 4.61 18.06 23.81
C SER A 309 3.57 18.42 22.75
N GLY A 310 2.39 17.80 22.79
CA GLY A 310 1.42 17.85 21.70
C GLY A 310 1.77 16.91 20.53
N ASN A 311 2.91 16.22 20.59
CA ASN A 311 3.34 15.29 19.56
C ASN A 311 2.54 13.99 19.65
N TRP A 312 2.48 13.28 18.53
CA TRP A 312 1.78 12.01 18.41
C TRP A 312 2.76 10.85 18.24
N CYS A 313 2.45 9.74 18.90
CA CYS A 313 3.21 8.51 18.82
C CYS A 313 2.29 7.29 18.67
N VAL A 314 2.85 6.17 18.22
CA VAL A 314 2.11 4.90 18.11
C VAL A 314 2.91 3.76 18.72
N ASP A 315 2.23 2.91 19.48
CA ASP A 315 2.80 1.76 20.17
C ASP A 315 3.47 0.77 19.18
N GLU A 316 4.67 0.30 19.53
CA GLU A 316 5.47 -0.55 18.67
C GLU A 316 4.77 -1.86 18.31
N LYS A 317 4.12 -2.49 19.27
CA LYS A 317 3.45 -3.78 19.09
C LYS A 317 2.28 -3.64 18.11
N ILE A 318 1.53 -2.53 18.17
CA ILE A 318 0.47 -2.24 17.21
C ILE A 318 1.04 -2.16 15.79
N VAL A 319 2.12 -1.40 15.59
CA VAL A 319 2.73 -1.23 14.26
C VAL A 319 3.31 -2.55 13.73
N VAL A 320 3.97 -3.33 14.58
CA VAL A 320 4.55 -4.62 14.19
C VAL A 320 3.45 -5.61 13.81
N ASP A 321 2.38 -5.72 14.60
CA ASP A 321 1.24 -6.58 14.24
C ASP A 321 0.55 -6.07 12.97
N PHE A 322 0.47 -4.76 12.76
CA PHE A 322 -0.10 -4.19 11.55
C PHE A 322 0.70 -4.53 10.30
N PHE A 323 2.03 -4.47 10.33
CA PHE A 323 2.86 -4.89 9.19
C PHE A 323 2.89 -6.42 9.01
N THR A 324 3.07 -7.18 10.08
CA THR A 324 3.34 -8.63 9.99
C THR A 324 2.08 -9.48 9.92
N LYS A 325 1.02 -9.09 10.62
CA LYS A 325 -0.24 -9.84 10.70
C LYS A 325 -1.36 -9.18 9.90
N GLN A 326 -1.17 -7.92 9.46
CA GLN A 326 -2.15 -7.16 8.69
C GLN A 326 -3.53 -7.22 9.37
N ARG A 327 -3.53 -6.81 10.65
CA ARG A 327 -4.64 -6.96 11.58
C ARG A 327 -4.75 -5.71 12.46
N PHE A 328 -5.96 -5.33 12.83
CA PHE A 328 -6.20 -4.29 13.83
C PHE A 328 -5.92 -4.78 15.26
N PRO A 329 -5.62 -3.86 16.21
CA PRO A 329 -5.55 -4.23 17.63
C PRO A 329 -6.81 -4.96 18.11
N GLU A 330 -6.68 -5.75 19.15
CA GLU A 330 -7.83 -6.47 19.71
C GLU A 330 -8.88 -5.50 20.26
N GLY A 331 -10.16 -5.75 19.95
CA GLY A 331 -11.26 -4.87 20.32
C GLY A 331 -11.24 -3.50 19.65
N TRP A 332 -10.39 -3.32 18.63
CA TRP A 332 -10.23 -2.02 17.98
C TRP A 332 -11.50 -1.59 17.26
N ARG A 333 -11.74 -0.29 17.38
CA ARG A 333 -12.71 0.49 16.60
C ARG A 333 -12.14 1.90 16.44
N PRO A 334 -12.54 2.66 15.42
CA PRO A 334 -12.19 4.06 15.33
C PRO A 334 -12.55 4.82 16.60
N GLN A 335 -11.58 5.49 17.20
CA GLN A 335 -11.78 6.27 18.43
C GLN A 335 -12.11 7.74 18.15
N ARG A 336 -11.81 8.22 16.94
CA ARG A 336 -12.04 9.60 16.50
C ARG A 336 -12.35 9.66 15.01
N VAL A 337 -12.92 10.78 14.58
CA VAL A 337 -13.09 11.07 13.15
C VAL A 337 -11.83 11.75 12.62
N LEU A 338 -11.15 11.11 11.68
CA LEU A 338 -9.93 11.64 11.07
C LEU A 338 -10.24 12.54 9.89
N HIS A 339 -9.74 13.77 9.93
CA HIS A 339 -9.86 14.73 8.84
C HIS A 339 -8.58 14.79 8.02
N LEU A 340 -8.70 15.23 6.77
CA LEU A 340 -7.57 15.37 5.86
C LEU A 340 -6.45 16.25 6.45
N MET A 341 -6.82 17.31 7.18
CA MET A 341 -5.86 18.22 7.81
C MET A 341 -5.08 17.57 8.96
N ASP A 342 -5.69 16.62 9.68
CA ASP A 342 -4.99 15.87 10.72
C ASP A 342 -3.85 15.06 10.11
N ALA A 343 -4.11 14.38 9.00
CA ALA A 343 -3.09 13.62 8.26
C ALA A 343 -2.05 14.54 7.58
N ALA A 344 -2.48 15.69 7.06
CA ALA A 344 -1.59 16.65 6.42
C ALA A 344 -0.56 17.24 7.41
N HIS A 345 -1.00 17.69 8.60
CA HIS A 345 -0.09 18.23 9.61
C HIS A 345 0.95 17.20 10.07
N CYS A 346 0.54 15.96 10.36
CA CYS A 346 1.49 14.91 10.75
C CYS A 346 2.44 14.54 9.59
N THR A 347 1.99 14.63 8.34
CA THR A 347 2.86 14.46 7.16
C THR A 347 3.88 15.59 7.05
N ASP A 348 3.47 16.83 7.34
CA ASP A 348 4.34 18.00 7.38
C ASP A 348 5.40 17.88 8.49
N ASP A 349 5.03 17.36 9.66
CA ASP A 349 5.99 17.09 10.75
C ASP A 349 7.08 16.12 10.31
N ILE A 350 6.69 15.00 9.68
CA ILE A 350 7.67 14.04 9.11
C ILE A 350 8.55 14.75 8.08
N ARG A 351 7.98 15.56 7.18
CA ARG A 351 8.75 16.30 6.16
C ARG A 351 9.76 17.26 6.78
N ASN A 352 9.33 18.05 7.76
CA ASN A 352 10.16 19.04 8.45
C ASN A 352 11.29 18.37 9.24
N ASN A 353 11.00 17.23 9.87
CA ASN A 353 12.01 16.40 10.55
C ASN A 353 13.04 15.85 9.54
N MET A 354 12.60 15.32 8.41
CA MET A 354 13.49 14.85 7.34
C MET A 354 14.39 15.97 6.80
N GLU A 355 13.85 17.15 6.54
CA GLU A 355 14.62 18.30 6.08
C GLU A 355 15.66 18.75 7.11
N SER A 356 15.29 18.78 8.38
CA SER A 356 16.19 19.12 9.49
C SER A 356 17.34 18.13 9.60
N ILE A 357 17.05 16.83 9.50
CA ILE A 357 18.06 15.76 9.53
C ILE A 357 19.04 15.91 8.34
N ARG A 358 18.53 16.15 7.13
CA ARG A 358 19.36 16.37 5.94
C ARG A 358 20.28 17.58 6.09
N LYS A 359 19.77 18.69 6.64
CA LYS A 359 20.57 19.90 6.93
C LYS A 359 21.68 19.61 7.94
N ILE A 360 21.40 18.84 8.98
CA ILE A 360 22.40 18.45 9.99
C ILE A 360 23.47 17.55 9.39
N GLN A 361 23.07 16.55 8.59
CA GLN A 361 24.00 15.64 7.92
C GLN A 361 24.90 16.39 6.94
N HIS A 362 24.36 17.32 6.15
CA HIS A 362 25.13 18.14 5.22
C HIS A 362 26.20 19.00 5.93
N LYS A 363 25.81 19.70 7.01
CA LYS A 363 26.76 20.50 7.82
C LYS A 363 27.88 19.65 8.43
N LYS A 364 27.58 18.41 8.84
CA LYS A 364 28.60 17.50 9.37
C LYS A 364 29.61 17.12 8.29
N THR A 365 29.16 16.86 7.06
CA THR A 365 30.04 16.54 5.93
C THR A 365 30.93 17.72 5.55
N GLU A 366 30.38 18.94 5.48
CA GLU A 366 31.16 20.15 5.19
C GLU A 366 32.20 20.44 6.29
N GLY A 367 31.78 20.35 7.56
CA GLY A 367 32.70 20.57 8.69
C GLY A 367 33.80 19.51 8.81
N GLN A 368 33.53 18.26 8.41
CA GLN A 368 34.55 17.20 8.33
C GLN A 368 35.52 17.44 7.17
N SER A 369 35.05 17.87 6.00
CA SER A 369 35.95 18.21 4.89
C SER A 369 36.87 19.39 5.22
N ASP A 370 36.37 20.39 5.95
CA ASP A 370 37.18 21.53 6.37
C ASP A 370 38.24 21.11 7.41
N GLN A 371 37.89 20.25 8.37
CA GLN A 371 38.86 19.71 9.35
C GLN A 371 39.93 18.83 8.69
N GLU A 372 39.55 18.00 7.70
CA GLU A 372 40.49 17.14 6.98
C GLU A 372 41.45 17.97 6.09
N CYS A 373 40.97 19.04 5.46
CA CYS A 373 41.82 20.01 4.75
C CYS A 373 42.79 20.75 5.69
N THR A 374 42.39 21.01 6.95
CA THR A 374 43.24 21.74 7.91
C THR A 374 44.35 20.85 8.50
N HIS A 375 44.18 19.53 8.48
CA HIS A 375 45.19 18.57 8.96
C HIS A 375 46.21 18.13 7.88
N LEU A 376 45.99 18.52 6.62
CA LEU A 376 46.88 18.22 5.48
C LEU A 376 47.78 19.41 5.06
N LEU A 377 47.73 20.52 5.80
CA LEU A 377 48.61 21.68 5.70
C LEU A 377 49.52 21.76 6.93
#